data_AF-A0AAN6QKX8-F1
#
_entry.id   AF-A0AAN6QKX8-F1
#
_cell.length_a   1.000
_cell.length_b   1.000
_cell.length_c   1.000
_cell.angle_alpha   90.00
_cell.angle_beta   90.00
_cell.angle_gamma   90.00
#
_symmetry.space_group_name_H-M   'P 1'
#
loop_
_entity.id
_entity.type
_entity.pdbx_description
1 polymer ?
#
loop_
_entity_poly.entity_id
_entity_poly.type
_entity_poly.pdbx_seq_one_letter_code
_entity_poly.pdbx_strand_id
1 'polypeptide(L)'
;MPDLHTLPAGSRPEKAIRNNGATDLAIERFKLRELVEGWPMYRDSCEWENLASIFAPNAYIYTSWTGKTPYQDFIAASKAGMDDGKFIMHRCLGVSTDISPEGDRAVTKMKAHITQRFVLDGCEVDVDVDCRFCYFWEKGTESVTDIARGEWRARLVRHWYEKDKLIPVNPNKVPKLDEVELEKHPYGYRCVELSISRFQRS
;
A
#
# COMPACT_ATOMS: atom_id res chain seq x y z
N MET A 1 -25.82 20.30 -10.35
CA MET A 1 -24.55 19.56 -10.54
C MET A 1 -24.29 18.74 -9.30
N PRO A 2 -23.73 17.52 -9.39
CA PRO A 2 -23.39 16.74 -8.20
C PRO A 2 -22.34 17.49 -7.36
N ASP A 3 -22.48 17.41 -6.04
CA ASP A 3 -21.44 17.87 -5.11
C ASP A 3 -20.28 16.86 -5.15
N LEU A 4 -19.15 17.29 -5.71
CA LEU A 4 -17.93 16.47 -5.85
C LEU A 4 -16.81 16.89 -4.87
N HIS A 5 -17.12 17.74 -3.89
CA HIS A 5 -16.12 18.39 -3.03
C HIS A 5 -16.42 18.28 -1.54
N THR A 6 -17.66 17.99 -1.15
CA THR A 6 -18.02 17.72 0.24
C THR A 6 -17.84 16.25 0.57
N LEU A 7 -17.23 15.97 1.72
CA LEU A 7 -17.15 14.59 2.21
C LEU A 7 -18.48 14.18 2.84
N PRO A 8 -18.90 12.91 2.70
CA PRO A 8 -20.10 12.41 3.37
C PRO A 8 -20.08 12.66 4.87
N ALA A 9 -21.25 12.91 5.47
CA ALA A 9 -21.38 13.06 6.92
C ALA A 9 -20.80 11.82 7.64
N GLY A 10 -20.07 12.04 8.74
CA GLY A 10 -19.43 10.97 9.52
C GLY A 10 -18.16 10.36 8.91
N SER A 11 -17.71 10.82 7.73
CA SER A 11 -16.49 10.30 7.09
C SER A 11 -15.18 10.83 7.70
N ARG A 12 -15.24 11.91 8.48
CA ARG A 12 -14.06 12.55 9.08
C ARG A 12 -13.87 12.08 10.53
N PRO A 13 -12.64 11.71 10.95
CA PRO A 13 -12.37 11.46 12.35
C PRO A 13 -12.21 12.79 13.09
N GLU A 14 -13.31 13.30 13.65
CA GLU A 14 -13.40 14.64 14.27
C GLU A 14 -12.50 14.80 15.49
N LYS A 15 -12.27 13.73 16.25
CA LYS A 15 -11.42 13.73 17.45
C LYS A 15 -9.94 13.53 17.14
N ALA A 16 -9.58 13.20 15.89
CA ALA A 16 -8.19 12.90 15.56
C ALA A 16 -7.36 14.19 15.44
N ILE A 17 -6.21 14.18 16.09
CA ILE A 17 -5.24 15.26 16.07
C ILE A 17 -4.34 15.11 14.86
N ARG A 18 -4.18 16.23 14.15
CA ARG A 18 -3.32 16.42 12.98
C ARG A 18 -2.90 17.89 12.97
N ASN A 19 -1.93 18.28 12.12
CA ASN A 19 -1.50 19.67 11.87
C ASN A 19 -1.34 20.55 13.13
N ASN A 20 -0.10 20.86 13.54
CA ASN A 20 0.19 21.69 14.72
C ASN A 20 -0.38 21.14 16.06
N GLY A 21 -0.61 19.83 16.15
CA GLY A 21 -0.90 19.17 17.43
C GLY A 21 0.29 19.24 18.39
N ALA A 22 0.05 18.91 19.66
CA ALA A 22 1.08 18.90 20.71
C ALA A 22 2.33 18.11 20.31
N THR A 23 3.49 18.54 20.83
CA THR A 23 4.82 18.05 20.43
C THR A 23 4.98 16.55 20.64
N ASP A 24 4.49 16.02 21.76
CA ASP A 24 4.48 14.60 22.07
C ASP A 24 3.74 13.79 21.00
N LEU A 25 2.54 14.22 20.60
CA LEU A 25 1.80 13.58 19.52
C LEU A 25 2.43 13.79 18.14
N ALA A 26 3.14 14.90 17.94
CA ALA A 26 3.91 15.12 16.72
C ALA A 26 5.07 14.12 16.58
N ILE A 27 5.75 13.80 17.68
CA ILE A 27 6.80 12.77 17.73
C ILE A 27 6.20 11.40 17.42
N GLU A 28 5.04 11.05 17.98
CA GLU A 28 4.38 9.77 17.68
C GLU A 28 3.99 9.68 16.19
N ARG A 29 3.48 10.76 15.59
CA ARG A 29 3.23 10.81 14.14
C ARG A 29 4.51 10.66 13.30
N PHE A 30 5.66 11.12 13.80
CA PHE A 30 6.95 10.94 13.13
C PHE A 30 7.41 9.48 13.17
N LYS A 31 7.29 8.79 14.31
CA LYS A 31 7.55 7.34 14.41
C LYS A 31 6.69 6.54 13.43
N LEU A 32 5.40 6.89 13.33
CA LEU A 32 4.48 6.25 12.38
C LEU A 32 4.86 6.51 10.92
N ARG A 33 5.41 7.70 10.61
CA ARG A 33 5.93 8.01 9.28
C ARG A 33 7.12 7.12 8.92
N GLU A 34 8.05 6.93 9.85
CA GLU A 34 9.18 6.01 9.68
C GLU A 34 8.72 4.58 9.36
N LEU A 35 7.75 4.06 10.13
CA LEU A 35 7.20 2.71 9.89
C LEU A 35 6.52 2.58 8.51
N VAL A 36 5.76 3.58 8.09
CA VAL A 36 5.05 3.57 6.80
C VAL A 36 6.00 3.68 5.62
N GLU A 37 6.99 4.57 5.69
CA GLU A 37 8.02 4.71 4.65
C GLU A 37 9.00 3.53 4.66
N GLY A 38 9.13 2.83 5.80
CA GLY A 38 9.90 1.59 5.91
C GLY A 38 9.32 0.42 5.10
N TRP A 39 8.00 0.31 4.97
CA TRP A 39 7.38 -0.77 4.18
C TRP A 39 8.01 -0.93 2.79
N PRO A 40 8.00 0.10 1.91
CA PRO A 40 8.51 -0.07 0.56
C PRO A 40 10.02 -0.30 0.57
N MET A 41 10.76 0.35 1.47
CA MET A 41 12.20 0.14 1.63
C MET A 41 12.52 -1.33 1.94
N TYR A 42 11.80 -1.92 2.89
CA TYR A 42 12.05 -3.28 3.35
C TYR A 42 11.54 -4.32 2.37
N ARG A 43 10.31 -4.18 1.89
CA ARG A 43 9.71 -5.16 0.96
C ARG A 43 10.47 -5.21 -0.35
N ASP A 44 10.84 -4.06 -0.91
CA ASP A 44 11.47 -4.02 -2.23
C ASP A 44 12.94 -4.46 -2.17
N SER A 45 13.58 -4.36 -1.00
CA SER A 45 14.98 -4.75 -0.77
C SER A 45 15.13 -6.12 -0.06
N CYS A 46 14.05 -6.90 0.05
CA CYS A 46 14.04 -8.21 0.71
C CYS A 46 14.42 -8.19 2.21
N GLU A 47 14.26 -7.07 2.90
CA GLU A 47 14.50 -6.96 4.35
C GLU A 47 13.29 -7.48 5.15
N TRP A 48 13.01 -8.77 5.02
CA TRP A 48 11.76 -9.39 5.48
C TRP A 48 11.54 -9.30 6.99
N GLU A 49 12.60 -9.33 7.80
CA GLU A 49 12.52 -9.16 9.25
C GLU A 49 12.08 -7.74 9.62
N ASN A 50 12.67 -6.74 8.96
CA ASN A 50 12.30 -5.33 9.13
C ASN A 50 10.86 -5.09 8.66
N LEU A 51 10.46 -5.67 7.52
CA LEU A 51 9.08 -5.63 7.06
C LEU A 51 8.11 -6.27 8.07
N ALA A 52 8.42 -7.48 8.55
CA ALA A 52 7.59 -8.19 9.53
C ALA A 52 7.41 -7.39 10.82
N SER A 53 8.45 -6.65 11.23
CA SER A 53 8.38 -5.79 12.42
C SER A 53 7.29 -4.72 12.33
N ILE A 54 6.84 -4.30 11.14
CA ILE A 54 5.81 -3.26 11.03
C ILE A 54 4.45 -3.75 11.61
N PHE A 55 4.23 -5.05 11.69
CA PHE A 55 2.92 -5.64 11.93
C PHE A 55 2.73 -6.17 13.35
N ALA A 56 1.49 -6.07 13.84
CA ALA A 56 1.09 -6.80 15.03
C ALA A 56 0.96 -8.31 14.71
N PRO A 57 1.03 -9.21 15.70
CA PRO A 57 1.00 -10.66 15.44
C PRO A 57 -0.20 -11.14 14.61
N ASN A 58 -1.36 -10.51 14.78
CA ASN A 58 -2.62 -10.82 14.10
C ASN A 58 -2.99 -9.82 12.98
N ALA A 59 -2.02 -9.10 12.44
CA ALA A 59 -2.28 -8.08 11.43
C ALA A 59 -2.70 -8.65 10.08
N TYR A 60 -3.49 -7.86 9.36
CA TYR A 60 -3.91 -8.18 7.99
C TYR A 60 -3.41 -7.14 7.00
N ILE A 61 -3.15 -7.59 5.78
CA ILE A 61 -2.93 -6.75 4.61
C ILE A 61 -4.10 -6.98 3.66
N TYR A 62 -4.66 -5.89 3.14
CA TYR A 62 -5.74 -5.91 2.17
C TYR A 62 -5.30 -5.23 0.88
N THR A 63 -5.00 -6.05 -0.12
CA THR A 63 -4.75 -5.62 -1.51
C THR A 63 -5.88 -6.09 -2.45
N SER A 64 -5.93 -5.56 -3.67
CA SER A 64 -6.91 -6.00 -4.68
C SER A 64 -6.71 -7.45 -5.13
N TRP A 65 -5.48 -7.97 -5.06
CA TRP A 65 -5.11 -9.28 -5.61
C TRP A 65 -5.02 -10.38 -4.56
N THR A 66 -4.73 -10.05 -3.29
CA THR A 66 -4.76 -11.02 -2.18
C THR A 66 -6.07 -11.00 -1.38
N GLY A 67 -6.92 -9.99 -1.56
CA GLY A 67 -7.97 -9.70 -0.58
C GLY A 67 -7.37 -9.43 0.81
N LYS A 68 -8.18 -9.64 1.86
CA LYS A 68 -7.76 -9.54 3.26
C LYS A 68 -7.01 -10.81 3.68
N THR A 69 -5.70 -10.71 3.83
CA THR A 69 -4.78 -11.84 4.06
C THR A 69 -3.86 -11.55 5.25
N PRO A 70 -3.52 -12.54 6.11
CA PRO A 70 -2.52 -12.38 7.17
C PRO A 70 -1.20 -11.85 6.62
N TYR A 71 -0.50 -10.99 7.37
CA TYR A 71 0.70 -10.34 6.83
C TYR A 71 1.82 -11.33 6.49
N GLN A 72 1.91 -12.45 7.21
CA GLN A 72 2.89 -13.51 6.96
C GLN A 72 2.65 -14.16 5.59
N ASP A 73 1.39 -14.43 5.25
CA ASP A 73 1.00 -15.01 3.97
C ASP A 73 1.27 -14.02 2.82
N PHE A 74 1.05 -12.73 3.05
CA PHE A 74 1.43 -11.69 2.09
C PHE A 74 2.95 -11.63 1.86
N ILE A 75 3.76 -11.77 2.90
CA ILE A 75 5.22 -11.82 2.79
C ILE A 75 5.64 -13.07 2.01
N ALA A 76 5.03 -14.23 2.29
CA ALA A 76 5.28 -15.47 1.55
C ALA A 76 4.93 -15.32 0.06
N ALA A 77 3.75 -14.76 -0.25
CA ALA A 77 3.34 -14.49 -1.62
C ALA A 77 4.26 -13.47 -2.32
N SER A 78 4.76 -12.47 -1.59
CA SER A 78 5.73 -11.49 -2.11
C SER A 78 7.05 -12.14 -2.49
N LYS A 79 7.57 -13.06 -1.67
CA LYS A 79 8.78 -13.84 -1.95
C LYS A 79 8.59 -14.73 -3.18
N ALA A 80 7.50 -15.50 -3.22
CA ALA A 80 7.18 -16.34 -4.38
C ALA A 80 7.06 -15.52 -5.68
N GLY A 81 6.46 -14.33 -5.59
CA GLY A 81 6.41 -13.42 -6.73
C GLY A 81 7.80 -12.98 -7.21
N MET A 82 8.74 -12.70 -6.30
CA MET A 82 10.12 -12.38 -6.67
C MET A 82 10.84 -13.57 -7.30
N ASP A 83 10.60 -14.79 -6.82
CA ASP A 83 11.14 -16.02 -7.43
C ASP A 83 10.62 -16.22 -8.87
N ASP A 84 9.38 -15.79 -9.15
CA ASP A 84 8.80 -15.72 -10.51
C ASP A 84 9.32 -14.53 -11.35
N GLY A 85 10.27 -13.73 -10.83
CA GLY A 85 10.82 -12.55 -11.51
C GLY A 85 9.95 -11.28 -11.40
N LYS A 86 8.98 -11.23 -10.48
CA LYS A 86 8.10 -10.06 -10.28
C LYS A 86 8.77 -9.04 -9.36
N PHE A 87 9.63 -8.22 -9.95
CA PHE A 87 10.29 -7.11 -9.25
C PHE A 87 9.41 -5.85 -9.28
N ILE A 88 8.55 -5.74 -8.27
CA ILE A 88 7.72 -4.57 -8.02
C ILE A 88 8.52 -3.56 -7.20
N MET A 89 8.42 -2.28 -7.51
CA MET A 89 9.05 -1.18 -6.78
C MET A 89 8.04 -0.12 -6.38
N HIS A 90 8.27 0.54 -5.25
CA HIS A 90 7.37 1.55 -4.69
C HIS A 90 8.11 2.88 -4.46
N ARG A 91 7.50 3.99 -4.86
CA ARG A 91 7.96 5.34 -4.52
C ARG A 91 7.00 5.97 -3.51
N CYS A 92 7.54 6.46 -2.39
CA CYS A 92 6.79 7.23 -1.41
C CYS A 92 6.65 8.69 -1.87
N LEU A 93 5.42 9.20 -1.95
CA LEU A 93 5.16 10.56 -2.45
C LEU A 93 4.65 11.53 -1.38
N GLY A 94 4.30 11.03 -0.20
CA GLY A 94 3.88 11.86 0.92
C GLY A 94 3.00 11.10 1.91
N VAL A 95 3.07 11.52 3.18
CA VAL A 95 2.43 10.84 4.30
C VAL A 95 1.62 11.82 5.13
N SER A 96 0.46 11.38 5.62
CA SER A 96 -0.34 12.12 6.60
C SER A 96 -0.87 11.16 7.66
N THR A 97 -0.81 11.57 8.92
CA THR A 97 -1.26 10.74 10.06
C THR A 97 -2.29 11.49 10.88
N ASP A 98 -3.43 10.83 11.10
CA ASP A 98 -4.48 11.22 12.04
C ASP A 98 -4.28 10.36 13.30
N ILE A 99 -3.97 10.97 14.46
CA ILE A 99 -3.69 10.25 15.72
C ILE A 99 -4.78 10.54 16.77
N SER A 100 -5.10 9.56 17.62
CA SER A 100 -6.00 9.75 18.77
C SER A 100 -5.42 10.78 19.76
N PRO A 101 -6.28 11.50 20.51
CA PRO A 101 -5.82 12.37 21.61
C PRO A 101 -4.94 11.65 22.63
N GLU A 102 -5.22 10.37 22.87
CA GLU A 102 -4.49 9.52 23.80
C GLU A 102 -3.12 9.07 23.26
N GLY A 103 -2.87 9.21 21.95
CA GLY A 103 -1.59 8.86 21.34
C GLY A 103 -1.31 7.36 21.25
N ASP A 104 -2.36 6.54 21.21
CA ASP A 104 -2.32 5.08 21.25
C ASP A 104 -2.95 4.40 20.03
N ARG A 105 -3.68 5.15 19.20
CA ARG A 105 -4.28 4.71 17.94
C ARG A 105 -4.04 5.74 16.85
N ALA A 106 -3.78 5.29 15.65
CA ALA A 106 -3.57 6.21 14.53
C ALA A 106 -4.00 5.60 13.20
N VAL A 107 -4.26 6.47 12.23
CA VAL A 107 -4.42 6.11 10.83
C VAL A 107 -3.43 6.92 10.00
N THR A 108 -2.55 6.23 9.29
CA THR A 108 -1.58 6.87 8.39
C THR A 108 -1.91 6.56 6.95
N LYS A 109 -2.03 7.60 6.13
CA LYS A 109 -2.19 7.50 4.68
C LYS A 109 -0.88 7.89 4.02
N MET A 110 -0.38 7.03 3.14
CA MET A 110 0.76 7.31 2.26
C MET A 110 0.30 7.29 0.81
N LYS A 111 0.65 8.32 0.05
CA LYS A 111 0.62 8.26 -1.41
C LYS A 111 1.83 7.46 -1.87
N ALA A 112 1.59 6.49 -2.73
CA ALA A 112 2.63 5.65 -3.29
C ALA A 112 2.45 5.53 -4.81
N HIS A 113 3.56 5.31 -5.50
CA HIS A 113 3.55 4.98 -6.92
C HIS A 113 4.27 3.65 -7.12
N ILE A 114 3.56 2.68 -7.68
CA ILE A 114 4.06 1.32 -7.91
C ILE A 114 4.55 1.22 -9.34
N THR A 115 5.71 0.59 -9.54
CA THR A 115 6.22 0.25 -10.87
C THR A 115 6.59 -1.22 -10.96
N GLN A 116 6.28 -1.83 -12.09
CA GLN A 116 6.76 -3.17 -12.43
C GLN A 116 7.09 -3.23 -13.92
N ARG A 117 8.25 -3.82 -14.24
CA ARG A 117 8.64 -4.09 -15.61
C ARG A 117 8.32 -5.53 -15.99
N PHE A 118 7.80 -5.75 -17.18
CA PHE A 118 7.57 -7.09 -17.74
C PHE A 118 7.54 -7.07 -19.27
N VAL A 119 7.47 -8.25 -19.89
CA VAL A 119 7.35 -8.41 -21.35
C VAL A 119 5.92 -8.79 -21.69
N LEU A 120 5.30 -8.04 -22.60
CA LEU A 120 3.97 -8.30 -23.15
C LEU A 120 4.06 -8.43 -24.67
N ASP A 121 3.72 -9.60 -25.20
CA ASP A 121 3.76 -9.90 -26.65
C ASP A 121 5.11 -9.50 -27.30
N GLY A 122 6.22 -9.79 -26.60
CA GLY A 122 7.59 -9.45 -27.04
C GLY A 122 7.99 -7.97 -26.88
N CYS A 123 7.10 -7.14 -26.33
CA CYS A 123 7.36 -5.73 -26.02
C CYS A 123 7.67 -5.58 -24.53
N GLU A 124 8.82 -4.98 -24.20
CA GLU A 124 9.13 -4.62 -22.81
C GLU A 124 8.33 -3.37 -22.41
N VAL A 125 7.63 -3.46 -21.28
CA VAL A 125 6.70 -2.45 -20.78
C VAL A 125 6.89 -2.24 -19.28
N ASP A 126 6.70 -1.00 -18.85
CA ASP A 126 6.52 -0.64 -17.44
C ASP A 126 5.04 -0.40 -17.17
N VAL A 127 4.50 -1.04 -16.14
CA VAL A 127 3.23 -0.61 -15.54
C VAL A 127 3.53 0.36 -14.41
N ASP A 128 2.85 1.50 -14.44
CA ASP A 128 2.92 2.54 -13.44
C ASP A 128 1.54 2.68 -12.79
N VAL A 129 1.47 2.64 -11.46
CA VAL A 129 0.21 2.73 -10.72
C VAL A 129 0.28 3.78 -9.63
N ASP A 130 -0.60 4.78 -9.71
CA ASP A 130 -0.84 5.71 -8.62
C ASP A 130 -1.74 5.04 -7.57
N CYS A 131 -1.30 5.02 -6.32
CA CYS A 131 -2.02 4.33 -5.26
C CYS A 131 -1.89 5.03 -3.90
N ARG A 132 -2.71 4.58 -2.95
CA ARG A 132 -2.71 5.01 -1.55
C ARG A 132 -2.67 3.82 -0.63
N PHE A 133 -1.74 3.84 0.33
CA PHE A 133 -1.67 2.86 1.40
C PHE A 133 -2.24 3.51 2.67
N CYS A 134 -3.16 2.83 3.34
CA CYS A 134 -3.71 3.28 4.62
C CYS A 134 -3.41 2.23 5.68
N TYR A 135 -2.74 2.67 6.72
CA TYR A 135 -2.32 1.85 7.85
C TYR A 135 -3.17 2.22 9.06
N PHE A 136 -3.66 1.20 9.75
CA PHE A 136 -4.38 1.31 11.01
C PHE A 136 -3.46 0.81 12.12
N TRP A 137 -3.10 1.72 13.01
CA TRP A 137 -2.08 1.50 14.03
C TRP A 137 -2.69 1.35 15.40
N GLU A 138 -2.04 0.54 16.21
CA GLU A 138 -2.25 0.48 17.64
C GLU A 138 -0.88 0.48 18.33
N LYS A 139 -0.81 1.16 19.47
CA LYS A 139 0.37 1.21 20.33
C LYS A 139 0.23 0.17 21.43
N GLY A 140 1.32 -0.49 21.82
CA GLY A 140 1.34 -1.33 23.01
C GLY A 140 1.10 -0.48 24.26
N THR A 141 0.06 -0.82 25.03
CA THR A 141 -0.33 -0.13 26.27
C THR A 141 -0.53 -1.18 27.37
N GLU A 142 -1.09 -0.79 28.52
CA GLU A 142 -1.45 -1.75 29.58
C GLU A 142 -2.60 -2.68 29.16
N SER A 143 -3.50 -2.20 28.29
CA SER A 143 -4.63 -2.99 27.77
C SER A 143 -4.32 -3.72 26.46
N VAL A 144 -3.28 -3.27 25.72
CA VAL A 144 -2.82 -3.90 24.47
C VAL A 144 -1.52 -4.64 24.75
N THR A 145 -1.61 -5.93 25.01
CA THR A 145 -0.50 -6.75 25.54
C THR A 145 0.23 -7.61 24.50
N ASP A 146 -0.33 -7.75 23.30
CA ASP A 146 0.28 -8.49 22.20
C ASP A 146 1.23 -7.63 21.34
N ILE A 147 1.32 -6.33 21.65
CA ILE A 147 2.32 -5.38 21.15
C ILE A 147 3.14 -4.92 22.35
N ALA A 148 4.47 -4.87 22.23
CA ALA A 148 5.32 -4.45 23.34
C ALA A 148 5.01 -2.99 23.75
N ARG A 149 5.05 -2.72 25.06
CA ARG A 149 4.65 -1.42 25.63
C ARG A 149 5.43 -0.27 24.99
N GLY A 150 4.70 0.68 24.41
CA GLY A 150 5.25 1.86 23.76
C GLY A 150 5.57 1.70 22.27
N GLU A 151 5.54 0.50 21.72
CA GLU A 151 5.76 0.24 20.29
C GLU A 151 4.48 0.44 19.49
N TRP A 152 4.63 0.89 18.24
CA TRP A 152 3.55 0.93 17.26
C TRP A 152 3.62 -0.26 16.33
N ARG A 153 2.48 -0.90 16.08
CA ARG A 153 2.37 -1.96 15.08
C ARG A 153 1.07 -1.80 14.28
N ALA A 154 1.12 -2.13 13.00
CA ALA A 154 -0.04 -2.08 12.13
C ALA A 154 -0.96 -3.26 12.45
N ARG A 155 -2.25 -2.99 12.65
CA ARG A 155 -3.32 -4.01 12.73
C ARG A 155 -3.89 -4.34 11.37
N LEU A 156 -3.98 -3.33 10.51
CA LEU A 156 -4.49 -3.46 9.15
C LEU A 156 -3.73 -2.52 8.23
N VAL A 157 -3.33 -3.01 7.07
CA VAL A 157 -2.87 -2.17 5.96
C VAL A 157 -3.80 -2.41 4.78
N ARG A 158 -4.25 -1.34 4.14
CA ARG A 158 -5.12 -1.41 2.97
C ARG A 158 -4.57 -0.57 1.84
N HIS A 159 -4.54 -1.15 0.64
CA HIS A 159 -4.10 -0.48 -0.57
C HIS A 159 -5.30 -0.10 -1.44
N TRP A 160 -5.24 1.08 -2.05
CA TRP A 160 -6.16 1.53 -3.09
C TRP A 160 -5.37 1.96 -4.31
N TYR A 161 -5.71 1.39 -5.46
CA TYR A 161 -5.17 1.80 -6.74
C TYR A 161 -6.12 2.83 -7.37
N GLU A 162 -5.58 3.97 -7.77
CA GLU A 162 -6.37 5.13 -8.22
C GLU A 162 -6.46 5.21 -9.74
N LYS A 163 -5.33 4.96 -10.40
CA LYS A 163 -5.19 4.89 -11.85
C LYS A 163 -3.87 4.20 -12.18
N ASP A 164 -3.84 3.55 -13.33
CA ASP A 164 -2.61 3.00 -13.88
C ASP A 164 -2.41 3.36 -15.35
N LYS A 165 -1.21 3.08 -15.83
CA LYS A 165 -0.84 3.22 -17.24
C LYS A 165 0.23 2.19 -17.59
N LEU A 166 0.22 1.76 -18.84
CA LEU A 166 1.26 0.92 -19.41
C LEU A 166 2.13 1.76 -20.35
N ILE A 167 3.44 1.75 -20.14
CA ILE A 167 4.41 2.52 -20.93
C ILE A 167 5.35 1.54 -21.63
N PRO A 168 5.46 1.54 -22.96
CA PRO A 168 6.48 0.76 -23.65
C PRO A 168 7.86 1.35 -23.36
N VAL A 169 8.79 0.49 -22.93
CA VAL A 169 10.18 0.91 -22.64
C VAL A 169 10.88 1.37 -23.92
N ASN A 170 10.61 0.67 -25.03
CA ASN A 170 11.02 1.11 -26.35
C ASN A 170 9.80 1.69 -27.09
N PRO A 171 9.77 2.99 -27.40
CA PRO A 171 8.62 3.62 -28.06
C PRO A 171 8.35 3.09 -29.48
N ASN A 172 9.28 2.34 -30.08
CA ASN A 172 9.09 1.64 -31.36
C ASN A 172 8.48 0.23 -31.20
N LYS A 173 8.27 -0.24 -29.96
CA LYS A 173 7.71 -1.56 -29.63
C LYS A 173 6.50 -1.40 -28.71
N VAL A 174 5.37 -1.03 -29.28
CA VAL A 174 4.12 -0.82 -28.56
C VAL A 174 3.25 -2.09 -28.65
N PRO A 175 2.83 -2.71 -27.54
CA PRO A 175 1.95 -3.87 -27.58
C PRO A 175 0.55 -3.46 -28.07
N LYS A 176 -0.14 -4.38 -28.74
CA LYS A 176 -1.57 -4.22 -29.07
C LYS A 176 -2.41 -4.74 -27.91
N LEU A 177 -3.23 -3.89 -27.33
CA LEU A 177 -4.09 -4.24 -26.21
C LEU A 177 -5.52 -4.50 -26.71
N ASP A 178 -6.21 -5.47 -26.10
CA ASP A 178 -7.63 -5.69 -26.31
C ASP A 178 -8.42 -4.79 -25.35
N GLU A 179 -9.01 -3.72 -25.88
CA GLU A 179 -9.74 -2.74 -25.08
C GLU A 179 -11.00 -3.35 -24.43
N VAL A 180 -11.67 -4.30 -25.10
CA VAL A 180 -12.90 -4.93 -24.60
C VAL A 180 -12.60 -5.82 -23.39
N GLU A 181 -11.46 -6.52 -23.41
CA GLU A 181 -11.02 -7.29 -22.25
C GLU A 181 -10.62 -6.38 -21.09
N LEU A 182 -9.85 -5.32 -21.39
CA LEU A 182 -9.40 -4.36 -20.39
C LEU A 182 -10.54 -3.64 -19.66
N GLU A 183 -11.64 -3.34 -20.36
CA GLU A 183 -12.81 -2.69 -19.78
C GLU A 183 -13.51 -3.51 -18.69
N LYS A 184 -13.27 -4.82 -18.63
CA LYS A 184 -13.80 -5.68 -17.55
C LYS A 184 -13.14 -5.43 -16.21
N HIS A 185 -11.96 -4.82 -16.20
CA HIS A 185 -11.22 -4.51 -14.98
C HIS A 185 -11.49 -3.08 -14.49
N PRO A 186 -11.51 -2.85 -13.16
CA PRO A 186 -11.69 -1.52 -12.59
C PRO A 186 -10.61 -0.54 -13.06
N TYR A 187 -11.03 0.70 -13.29
CA TYR A 187 -10.17 1.77 -13.83
C TYR A 187 -8.85 1.95 -13.08
N GLY A 188 -8.84 1.78 -11.76
CA GLY A 188 -7.67 2.04 -10.92
C GLY A 188 -6.49 1.07 -11.12
N TYR A 189 -6.74 -0.12 -11.68
CA TYR A 189 -5.75 -1.19 -11.78
C TYR A 189 -5.94 -2.07 -13.03
N ARG A 190 -6.38 -1.46 -14.13
CA ARG A 190 -6.71 -2.15 -15.38
C ARG A 190 -5.49 -2.72 -16.11
N CYS A 191 -4.42 -1.93 -16.22
CA CYS A 191 -3.18 -2.33 -16.85
C CYS A 191 -2.35 -3.29 -16.00
N VAL A 192 -2.36 -3.14 -14.67
CA VAL A 192 -1.65 -4.07 -13.77
C VAL A 192 -2.29 -5.47 -13.76
N GLU A 193 -3.58 -5.58 -14.05
CA GLU A 193 -4.20 -6.91 -14.26
C GLU A 193 -3.60 -7.65 -15.46
N LEU A 194 -3.05 -6.97 -16.47
CA LEU A 194 -2.31 -7.65 -17.54
C LEU A 194 -1.03 -8.33 -17.02
N SER A 195 -0.35 -7.73 -16.04
CA SER A 195 0.82 -8.34 -15.41
C SER A 195 0.45 -9.42 -14.39
N ILE A 196 -0.80 -9.48 -13.92
CA ILE A 196 -1.28 -10.49 -12.96
C ILE A 196 -1.90 -11.70 -13.70
N SER A 197 -2.79 -11.45 -14.65
CA SER A 197 -3.64 -12.45 -15.32
C SER A 197 -2.91 -13.35 -16.32
N ARG A 198 -1.91 -12.85 -17.05
CA ARG A 198 -1.22 -13.64 -18.09
C ARG A 198 -0.13 -14.57 -17.56
N PHE A 199 0.26 -14.45 -16.30
CA PHE A 199 1.21 -15.34 -15.65
C PHE A 199 0.54 -16.49 -14.87
N GLN A 200 -0.78 -16.44 -14.66
CA GLN A 200 -1.53 -17.61 -14.17
C GLN A 200 -1.85 -18.63 -15.28
N ARG A 201 -1.49 -18.33 -16.54
CA ARG A 201 -1.73 -19.17 -17.72
C ARG A 201 -0.47 -19.76 -18.37
N SER A 202 0.69 -19.66 -17.71
CA SER A 202 1.93 -20.32 -18.13
C SER A 202 2.17 -21.60 -17.36
#